data_AF-A0A7J9N4S2-F1
#
_entry.id   AF-A0A7J9N4S2-F1
#
_cell.length_a   1.000
_cell.length_b   1.000
_cell.length_c   1.000
_cell.angle_alpha   90.00
_cell.angle_beta   90.00
_cell.angle_gamma   90.00
#
_symmetry.space_group_name_H-M   'P 1'
#
loop_
_entity.id
_entity.type
_entity.pdbx_description
1 polymer ?
#
loop_
_entity_poly.entity_id
_entity_poly.type
_entity_poly.pdbx_seq_one_letter_code
_entity_poly.pdbx_strand_id
1 'polypeptide(L)'
;MEKTSSAFWKMLETLYATKFLANRLVLKQCLFTFHINECELLRDHISQFITLLNDLKNIEVHIDDEDQAMILLCYLPSLYKSFRETLIYDRKNSRLKSEGSFVG
;
A
#
# COMPACT_ATOMS: atom_id res chain seq x y z
N MET A 1 55.86 15.07 -7.84
CA MET A 1 54.86 15.46 -6.81
C MET A 1 53.51 14.90 -7.24
N GLU A 2 53.33 13.57 -7.23
CA GLU A 2 52.16 12.91 -7.87
C GLU A 2 51.48 11.85 -6.98
N LYS A 3 51.87 11.74 -5.70
CA LYS A 3 51.27 10.73 -4.80
C LYS A 3 50.04 11.25 -4.04
N THR A 4 49.79 12.55 -4.05
CA THR A 4 48.74 13.18 -3.23
C THR A 4 47.37 13.20 -3.91
N SER A 5 47.32 13.46 -5.23
CA SER A 5 46.05 13.55 -5.97
C SER A 5 45.33 12.20 -6.07
N SER A 6 46.06 11.12 -6.40
CA SER A 6 45.47 9.77 -6.47
C SER A 6 45.02 9.26 -5.10
N ALA A 7 45.78 9.53 -4.03
CA ALA A 7 45.40 9.16 -2.67
C ALA A 7 44.14 9.91 -2.20
N PHE A 8 44.04 11.20 -2.52
CA PHE A 8 42.88 12.02 -2.20
C PHE A 8 41.62 11.54 -2.96
N TRP A 9 41.74 11.20 -4.24
CA TRP A 9 40.62 10.65 -5.01
C TRP A 9 40.10 9.33 -4.45
N LYS A 10 40.98 8.41 -4.07
CA LYS A 10 40.58 7.13 -3.44
C LYS A 10 39.89 7.34 -2.09
N MET A 11 40.33 8.33 -1.31
CA MET A 11 39.70 8.67 -0.04
C MET A 11 38.29 9.23 -0.25
N LEU A 12 38.10 10.11 -1.23
CA LEU A 12 36.79 10.64 -1.60
C LEU A 12 35.85 9.55 -2.13
N GLU A 13 36.34 8.68 -3.00
CA GLU A 13 35.58 7.55 -3.53
C GLU A 13 35.11 6.61 -2.42
N THR A 14 35.99 6.28 -1.47
CA THR A 14 35.67 5.44 -0.31
C THR A 14 34.65 6.13 0.62
N LEU A 15 34.84 7.42 0.92
CA LEU A 15 33.92 8.18 1.76
C LEU A 15 32.54 8.33 1.12
N TYR A 16 32.48 8.58 -0.19
CA TYR A 16 31.22 8.73 -0.90
C TYR A 16 30.51 7.37 -1.09
N ALA A 17 31.25 6.30 -1.39
CA ALA A 17 30.70 4.94 -1.48
C ALA A 17 30.17 4.45 -0.14
N THR A 18 30.90 4.66 0.96
CA THR A 18 30.44 4.30 2.32
C THR A 18 29.22 5.11 2.75
N LYS A 19 29.20 6.43 2.49
CA LYS A 19 28.03 7.28 2.73
C LYS A 19 26.83 6.86 1.89
N PHE A 20 27.03 6.54 0.61
CA PHE A 20 25.96 6.07 -0.28
C PHE A 20 25.43 4.69 0.16
N LEU A 21 26.31 3.77 0.55
CA LEU A 21 25.92 2.46 1.07
C LEU A 21 25.15 2.58 2.39
N ALA A 22 25.63 3.42 3.32
CA ALA A 22 24.95 3.71 4.58
C ALA A 22 23.58 4.37 4.33
N ASN A 23 23.52 5.38 3.47
CA ASN A 23 22.27 6.04 3.09
C ASN A 23 21.29 5.05 2.45
N ARG A 24 21.76 4.19 1.55
CA ARG A 24 20.94 3.14 0.93
C ARG A 24 20.42 2.14 1.96
N LEU A 25 21.25 1.76 2.94
CA LEU A 25 20.85 0.86 4.02
C LEU A 25 19.80 1.50 4.93
N VAL A 26 20.00 2.76 5.32
CA VAL A 26 19.04 3.54 6.11
C VAL A 26 17.71 3.66 5.37
N LEU A 27 17.72 4.01 4.07
CA LEU A 27 16.51 4.10 3.27
C LEU A 27 15.77 2.74 3.16
N LYS A 28 16.51 1.65 2.98
CA LYS A 28 15.93 0.30 3.02
C LYS A 28 15.30 0.00 4.37
N GLN A 29 15.98 0.31 5.46
CA GLN A 29 15.45 0.13 6.81
C GLN A 29 14.19 0.96 7.04
N CYS A 30 14.18 2.24 6.67
CA CYS A 30 13.00 3.10 6.75
C CYS A 30 11.84 2.54 5.93
N LEU A 31 12.08 2.03 4.72
CA LEU A 31 11.05 1.39 3.90
C LEU A 31 10.48 0.13 4.54
N PHE A 32 11.33 -0.73 5.10
CA PHE A 32 10.87 -1.93 5.82
C PHE A 32 10.08 -1.57 7.08
N THR A 33 10.54 -0.60 7.88
CA THR A 33 9.82 -0.13 9.07
C THR A 33 8.49 0.50 8.69
N PHE A 34 8.45 1.33 7.65
CA PHE A 34 7.21 1.91 7.13
C PHE A 34 6.22 0.82 6.70
N HIS A 35 6.67 -0.15 5.89
CA HIS A 35 5.84 -1.27 5.44
C HIS A 35 5.33 -2.13 6.61
N ILE A 36 6.15 -2.40 7.63
CA ILE A 36 5.73 -3.15 8.82
C ILE A 36 4.66 -2.38 9.59
N ASN A 37 4.90 -1.09 9.88
CA ASN A 37 3.94 -0.26 10.61
C ASN A 37 2.58 -0.17 9.89
N GLU A 38 2.59 -0.06 8.57
CA GLU A 38 1.35 -0.02 7.79
C GLU A 38 0.64 -1.38 7.73
N CYS A 39 1.40 -2.47 7.68
CA CYS A 39 0.84 -3.82 7.75
C CYS A 39 0.24 -4.12 9.13
N GLU A 40 0.87 -3.65 10.22
CA GLU A 40 0.33 -3.73 11.58
C GLU A 40 -0.94 -2.89 11.71
N LEU A 41 -0.91 -1.64 11.24
CA LEU A 41 -2.07 -0.75 11.24
C LEU A 41 -3.24 -1.35 10.43
N LEU A 42 -2.96 -1.89 9.24
CA LEU A 42 -3.97 -2.57 8.41
C LEU A 42 -4.57 -3.78 9.14
N ARG A 43 -3.75 -4.59 9.81
CA ARG A 43 -4.22 -5.74 10.59
C ARG A 43 -5.15 -5.31 11.72
N ASP A 44 -4.78 -4.25 12.45
CA ASP A 44 -5.60 -3.72 13.54
C ASP A 44 -6.93 -3.18 13.02
N HIS A 45 -6.92 -2.48 11.88
CA HIS A 45 -8.15 -2.01 11.24
C HIS A 45 -9.06 -3.16 10.79
N ILE A 46 -8.51 -4.22 10.19
CA ILE A 46 -9.28 -5.41 9.79
C ILE A 46 -9.88 -6.10 11.01
N SER A 47 -9.10 -6.24 12.09
CA SER A 47 -9.57 -6.83 13.35
C SER A 47 -10.76 -6.05 13.92
N GLN A 48 -10.63 -4.71 14.01
CA GLN A 48 -11.73 -3.84 14.45
C GLN A 48 -12.96 -3.96 13.56
N PHE A 49 -12.79 -4.03 12.24
CA PHE A 49 -13.89 -4.22 11.30
C PHE A 49 -14.62 -5.55 11.53
N ILE A 50 -13.90 -6.65 11.72
CA ILE A 50 -14.50 -7.96 12.02
C ILE A 50 -15.25 -7.93 13.35
N THR A 51 -14.70 -7.28 14.38
CA THR A 51 -15.41 -7.08 15.66
C THR A 51 -16.71 -6.31 15.46
N LEU A 52 -16.69 -5.21 14.72
CA LEU A 52 -17.90 -4.44 14.42
C LEU A 52 -18.94 -5.26 13.64
N LEU A 53 -18.52 -6.07 12.67
CA LEU A 53 -19.42 -6.97 11.96
C LEU A 53 -20.06 -7.99 12.90
N ASN A 54 -19.29 -8.55 13.83
CA ASN A 54 -19.82 -9.47 14.83
C ASN A 54 -20.80 -8.78 15.79
N ASP A 55 -20.50 -7.55 16.22
CA ASP A 55 -21.40 -6.76 17.07
C ASP A 55 -22.72 -6.43 16.35
N LEU A 56 -22.65 -6.07 15.07
CA LEU A 56 -23.83 -5.84 14.23
C LEU A 56 -24.65 -7.13 14.05
N LYS A 57 -23.98 -8.26 13.84
CA LYS A 57 -24.64 -9.57 13.76
C LYS A 57 -25.31 -9.96 15.07
N ASN A 58 -24.73 -9.60 16.21
CA ASN A 58 -25.31 -9.87 17.54
C ASN A 58 -26.63 -9.13 17.78
N ILE A 59 -26.86 -8.01 17.09
CA ILE A 59 -28.14 -7.27 17.11
C ILE A 59 -29.02 -7.57 15.89
N GLU A 60 -28.78 -8.70 15.20
CA GLU A 60 -29.52 -9.17 14.02
C GLU A 60 -29.47 -8.21 12.82
N VAL A 61 -28.48 -7.32 12.76
CA VAL A 61 -28.22 -6.48 11.59
C VAL A 61 -27.32 -7.26 10.63
N HIS A 62 -27.92 -7.73 9.53
CA HIS A 62 -27.20 -8.38 8.45
C HIS A 62 -26.77 -7.34 7.42
N ILE A 63 -25.45 -7.22 7.22
CA ILE A 63 -24.86 -6.49 6.09
C ILE A 63 -24.49 -7.55 5.05
N ASP A 64 -24.94 -7.36 3.82
CA ASP A 64 -24.61 -8.26 2.71
C ASP A 64 -23.09 -8.26 2.43
N ASP A 65 -22.55 -9.39 1.98
CA ASP A 65 -21.12 -9.56 1.74
C ASP A 65 -20.55 -8.52 0.76
N GLU A 66 -21.37 -8.05 -0.20
CA GLU A 66 -20.99 -6.99 -1.15
C GLU A 66 -20.79 -5.63 -0.43
N ASP A 67 -21.69 -5.28 0.48
CA ASP A 67 -21.60 -4.05 1.25
C ASP A 67 -20.47 -4.12 2.27
N GLN A 68 -20.25 -5.29 2.89
CA GLN A 68 -19.09 -5.51 3.76
C GLN A 68 -17.77 -5.30 3.01
N ALA A 69 -17.66 -5.84 1.79
CA ALA A 69 -16.48 -5.66 0.95
C ALA A 69 -16.28 -4.18 0.55
N MET A 70 -17.35 -3.47 0.19
CA MET A 70 -17.31 -2.04 -0.12
C MET A 70 -16.84 -1.20 1.08
N ILE A 71 -17.38 -1.47 2.26
CA ILE A 71 -17.00 -0.78 3.49
C ILE A 71 -15.53 -1.06 3.81
N LEU A 72 -15.09 -2.31 3.76
CA LEU A 72 -13.69 -2.69 3.99
C LEU A 72 -12.73 -1.97 3.03
N LEU A 73 -13.09 -1.86 1.75
CA LEU A 73 -12.30 -1.13 0.75
C LEU A 73 -12.17 0.36 1.11
N CYS A 74 -13.21 0.99 1.64
CA CYS A 74 -13.18 2.38 2.10
C CYS A 74 -12.23 2.60 3.29
N TYR A 75 -12.05 1.60 4.16
CA TYR A 75 -11.15 1.65 5.31
C TYR A 75 -9.68 1.37 4.98
N LEU A 76 -9.36 0.89 3.77
CA LEU A 76 -7.98 0.64 3.38
C LEU A 76 -7.14 1.95 3.42
N PRO A 77 -5.90 1.88 3.96
CA PRO A 77 -4.97 3.02 3.99
C PRO A 77 -4.75 3.64 2.60
N SER A 78 -4.36 4.92 2.58
CA SER A 78 -4.18 5.70 1.35
C SER A 78 -3.18 5.09 0.35
N LEU A 79 -2.28 4.21 0.80
CA LEU A 79 -1.40 3.46 -0.09
C LEU A 79 -2.11 2.49 -1.01
N TYR A 80 -3.22 1.91 -0.57
CA TYR A 80 -4.04 1.01 -1.37
C TYR A 80 -5.07 1.79 -2.19
N LYS A 81 -4.97 3.13 -2.25
CA LYS A 81 -5.89 3.97 -3.03
C LYS A 81 -5.92 3.57 -4.51
N SER A 82 -4.76 3.35 -5.13
CA SER A 82 -4.70 2.92 -6.55
C SER A 82 -5.33 1.54 -6.76
N PHE A 83 -5.16 0.64 -5.79
CA PHE A 83 -5.79 -0.69 -5.80
C PHE A 83 -7.32 -0.60 -5.65
N ARG A 84 -7.79 0.21 -4.69
CA ARG A 84 -9.21 0.52 -4.47
C ARG A 84 -9.84 1.14 -5.72
N GLU A 85 -9.20 2.14 -6.30
CA GLU A 85 -9.68 2.81 -7.51
C GLU A 85 -9.79 1.81 -8.67
N THR A 86 -8.76 1.01 -8.91
CA THR A 86 -8.77 -0.01 -9.97
C THR A 86 -9.93 -0.99 -9.80
N LEU A 87 -10.14 -1.50 -8.58
CA LEU A 87 -11.20 -2.47 -8.30
C LEU A 87 -12.61 -1.88 -8.46
N ILE A 88 -12.80 -0.61 -8.09
CA ILE A 88 -14.08 0.11 -8.25
C ILE A 88 -14.34 0.46 -9.72
N TYR A 89 -13.32 0.91 -10.46
CA TYR A 89 -13.45 1.34 -11.85
C TYR A 89 -13.56 0.18 -12.85
N ASP A 90 -12.90 -0.96 -12.61
CA ASP A 90 -13.01 -2.15 -13.48
C ASP A 90 -14.45 -2.72 -13.49
N ARG A 91 -15.16 -2.62 -12.35
CA ARG A 91 -16.58 -2.97 -12.24
C ARG A 91 -17.51 -2.03 -13.02
N LYS A 92 -17.13 -0.77 -13.26
CA LYS A 92 -17.92 0.17 -14.08
C LYS A 92 -17.83 -0.15 -15.58
N ASN A 93 -16.68 -0.61 -16.07
CA ASN A 93 -16.48 -0.91 -17.49
C ASN A 93 -17.13 -2.22 -17.95
N SER A 94 -17.39 -3.16 -17.04
CA SER A 94 -18.13 -4.40 -17.36
C SER A 94 -19.65 -4.22 -17.40
N ARG A 95 -20.22 -3.30 -16.60
CA ARG A 95 -21.67 -3.01 -16.62
C ARG A 95 -22.12 -2.14 -17.81
N LEU A 96 -21.23 -1.30 -18.37
CA LEU A 96 -21.55 -0.45 -19.53
C LEU A 96 -21.61 -1.22 -20.86
N LYS A 97 -21.22 -2.50 -20.90
CA LYS A 97 -21.27 -3.31 -22.13
C LYS A 97 -22.58 -4.09 -22.33
N SER A 98 -23.49 -4.14 -21.34
CA SER A 98 -24.75 -4.89 -21.46
C SER A 98 -25.98 -4.06 -21.80
N GLU A 99 -25.89 -2.74 -21.87
CA GLU A 99 -27.02 -1.86 -22.25
C GLU A 99 -26.96 -1.35 -23.70
N GLY A 100 -26.03 -1.86 -24.50
CA GLY A 100 -25.73 -1.38 -25.86
C GLY A 100 -26.10 -2.30 -27.01
N SER A 101 -26.92 -3.33 -26.83
CA SER A 101 -27.39 -4.18 -27.95
C SER A 101 -28.89 -4.45 -27.88
N PHE A 102 -29.68 -3.43 -28.12
CA PHE A 102 -31.00 -3.58 -28.72
C PHE A 102 -31.01 -2.70 -29.97
N VAL A 103 -30.97 -3.33 -31.15
CA VAL A 103 -31.68 -3.03 -32.42
C VAL A 103 -30.94 -3.80 -33.52
N GLY A 104 -31.64 -4.78 -34.07
CA GLY A 104 -31.23 -5.65 -35.17
C GLY A 104 -32.24 -6.77 -35.30
#